data_AF-A0A0S8ALU2-F1
#
_entry.id   AF-A0A0S8ALU2-F1
#
_cell.length_a   1.000
_cell.length_b   1.000
_cell.length_c   1.000
_cell.angle_alpha   90.00
_cell.angle_beta   90.00
_cell.angle_gamma   90.00
#
_symmetry.space_group_name_H-M   'P 1'
#
loop_
_entity.id
_entity.type
_entity.pdbx_description
1 polymer ?
#
loop_
_entity_poly.entity_id
_entity_poly.type
_entity_poly.pdbx_seq_one_letter_code
_entity_poly.pdbx_strand_id
1 'polypeptide(L)'
;MEEKRTGEFGWSRDMGISLHDKIKIDLKNALLQKKNDIRDTLRVVMGEYPKLTVPITLQSGKKTFRVKKPEEISDDDLLGVIRGLVKSEKTVLELQKKESSPYLQVLESYLPKMAGRDEVLAWINDNIDFSEYKSPMQAMASIMKHFGKLADGNMVKGLLQELSQK
;
A
#
# COMPACT_ATOMS: atom_id res chain seq x y z
N MET A 1 0.10 -21.57 -25.65
CA MET A 1 -0.17 -22.14 -24.32
C MET A 1 0.70 -21.40 -23.34
N GLU A 2 0.16 -20.37 -22.70
CA GLU A 2 0.88 -19.67 -21.63
C GLU A 2 0.83 -20.54 -20.37
N GLU A 3 2.00 -21.00 -19.94
CA GLU A 3 2.18 -21.66 -18.65
C GLU A 3 1.60 -20.78 -17.54
N LYS A 4 0.68 -21.36 -16.77
CA LYS A 4 0.23 -20.80 -15.49
C LYS A 4 1.46 -20.44 -14.67
N ARG A 5 1.63 -19.16 -14.35
CA ARG A 5 2.66 -18.63 -13.43
C ARG A 5 2.42 -19.07 -11.98
N THR A 6 2.39 -20.37 -11.72
CA THR A 6 2.34 -20.94 -10.37
C THR A 6 3.76 -20.90 -9.79
N GLY A 7 4.21 -19.72 -9.37
CA GLY A 7 5.55 -19.54 -8.79
C GLY A 7 5.94 -18.11 -8.43
N GLU A 8 5.21 -17.10 -8.92
CA GLU A 8 5.50 -15.71 -8.61
C GLU A 8 4.72 -15.26 -7.37
N PHE A 9 5.45 -14.92 -6.30
CA PHE A 9 4.90 -14.30 -5.10
C PHE A 9 4.72 -12.80 -5.32
N GLY A 10 3.68 -12.21 -4.74
CA GLY A 10 3.35 -10.79 -4.90
C GLY A 10 2.00 -10.58 -5.56
N TRP A 11 1.56 -9.33 -5.69
CA TRP A 11 0.21 -9.02 -6.16
C TRP A 11 0.16 -7.72 -6.96
N SER A 12 -0.67 -7.71 -8.02
CA SER A 12 -1.06 -6.52 -8.74
C SER A 12 -2.55 -6.53 -9.04
N ARG A 13 -3.13 -5.35 -9.24
CA ARG A 13 -4.56 -5.18 -9.58
C ARG A 13 -4.94 -5.88 -10.89
N ASP A 14 -3.98 -6.04 -11.80
CA ASP A 14 -4.18 -6.65 -13.11
C ASP A 14 -4.32 -8.19 -13.06
N MET A 15 -4.02 -8.81 -11.91
CA MET A 15 -4.11 -10.28 -11.76
C MET A 15 -5.54 -10.81 -11.71
N GLY A 16 -6.55 -9.95 -11.58
CA GLY A 16 -7.96 -10.35 -11.51
C GLY A 16 -8.33 -11.19 -10.27
N ILE A 17 -7.47 -11.20 -9.25
CA ILE A 17 -7.67 -11.87 -7.96
C ILE A 17 -7.58 -10.84 -6.83
N SER A 18 -8.39 -11.01 -5.78
CA SER A 18 -8.29 -10.17 -4.59
C SER A 18 -6.91 -10.34 -3.92
N LEU A 19 -6.41 -9.26 -3.30
CA LEU A 19 -5.17 -9.32 -2.53
C LEU A 19 -5.29 -10.30 -1.36
N HIS A 20 -6.47 -10.35 -0.75
CA HIS A 20 -6.77 -11.28 0.34
C HIS A 20 -6.62 -12.74 -0.08
N ASP A 21 -7.18 -13.13 -1.23
CA ASP A 21 -7.08 -14.50 -1.73
C ASP A 21 -5.68 -14.83 -2.23
N LYS A 22 -5.00 -13.85 -2.87
CA LYS A 22 -3.61 -14.03 -3.28
C LYS A 22 -2.69 -14.28 -2.09
N ILE A 23 -2.83 -13.55 -0.98
CA ILE A 23 -2.06 -13.78 0.26
C ILE A 23 -2.28 -15.20 0.79
N LYS A 24 -3.51 -15.72 0.76
CA LYS A 24 -3.80 -17.10 1.19
C LYS A 24 -3.15 -18.15 0.29
N ILE A 25 -3.26 -17.96 -1.03
CA ILE A 25 -2.66 -18.85 -2.03
C ILE A 25 -1.13 -18.85 -1.89
N ASP A 26 -0.54 -17.67 -1.75
CA ASP A 26 0.90 -17.51 -1.64
C ASP A 26 1.45 -18.02 -0.32
N LEU A 27 0.71 -17.90 0.78
CA LEU A 27 1.09 -18.55 2.04
C LEU A 27 1.15 -20.07 1.88
N LYS A 28 0.16 -20.67 1.21
CA LYS A 28 0.15 -22.12 0.95
C LYS A 28 1.35 -22.51 0.06
N ASN A 29 1.62 -21.75 -0.99
CA ASN A 29 2.74 -22.00 -1.88
C ASN A 29 4.10 -21.81 -1.17
N ALA A 30 4.24 -20.81 -0.32
CA ALA A 30 5.44 -20.54 0.46
C ALA A 30 5.74 -21.68 1.45
N LEU A 31 4.70 -22.27 2.06
CA LEU A 31 4.83 -23.46 2.90
C LEU A 31 5.33 -24.67 2.10
N LEU A 32 4.73 -24.94 0.94
CA LEU A 32 5.10 -26.07 0.07
C LEU A 32 6.52 -25.93 -0.47
N GLN A 33 6.91 -24.71 -0.86
CA GLN A 33 8.23 -24.40 -1.43
C GLN A 33 9.29 -24.07 -0.36
N LYS A 34 8.95 -24.17 0.94
CA LYS A 34 9.83 -23.84 2.07
C LYS A 34 10.44 -22.43 2.00
N LYS A 35 9.69 -21.46 1.47
CA LYS A 35 10.07 -20.04 1.41
C LYS A 35 9.73 -19.36 2.74
N ASN A 36 10.61 -19.54 3.73
CA ASN A 36 10.38 -19.07 5.11
C ASN A 36 10.13 -17.57 5.19
N ASP A 37 10.95 -16.75 4.51
CA ASP A 37 10.83 -15.28 4.55
C ASP A 37 9.44 -14.80 4.09
N ILE A 38 8.93 -15.40 3.01
CA ILE A 38 7.62 -15.08 2.45
C ILE A 38 6.52 -15.57 3.39
N ARG A 39 6.60 -16.82 3.84
CA ARG A 39 5.65 -17.39 4.80
C ARG A 39 5.52 -16.52 6.04
N ASP A 40 6.64 -16.14 6.63
CA ASP A 40 6.65 -15.40 7.89
C ASP A 40 6.16 -13.97 7.69
N THR A 41 6.54 -13.32 6.58
CA THR A 41 5.99 -12.01 6.19
C THR A 41 4.48 -12.05 6.04
N LEU A 42 3.95 -13.02 5.29
CA LEU A 42 2.51 -13.16 5.05
C LEU A 42 1.74 -13.47 6.34
N ARG A 43 2.34 -14.23 7.27
CA ARG A 43 1.75 -14.46 8.60
C ARG A 43 1.67 -13.19 9.43
N VAL A 44 2.68 -12.33 9.36
CA VAL A 44 2.64 -11.02 10.02
C VAL A 44 1.51 -10.16 9.43
N VAL A 45 1.40 -10.10 8.10
CA VAL A 45 0.30 -9.38 7.42
C VAL A 45 -1.06 -9.90 7.87
N MET A 46 -1.25 -11.22 7.92
CA MET A 46 -2.49 -11.84 8.40
C MET A 46 -2.74 -11.59 9.90
N GLY A 47 -1.69 -11.47 10.70
CA GLY A 47 -1.77 -11.12 12.12
C GLY A 47 -2.33 -9.72 12.39
N GLU A 48 -2.30 -8.84 11.39
CA GLU A 48 -2.85 -7.49 11.47
C GLU A 48 -4.36 -7.42 11.17
N TYR A 49 -4.95 -8.47 10.59
CA TYR A 49 -6.37 -8.50 10.19
C TYR A 49 -7.35 -8.19 11.33
N PRO A 50 -7.13 -8.62 12.59
CA PRO A 50 -8.01 -8.27 13.71
C PRO A 50 -8.14 -6.77 13.98
N LYS A 51 -7.20 -5.94 13.49
CA LYS A 51 -7.27 -4.47 13.60
C LYS A 51 -8.25 -3.86 12.60
N LEU A 52 -8.61 -4.60 11.55
CA LEU A 52 -9.60 -4.16 10.56
C LEU A 52 -10.99 -4.28 11.17
N THR A 53 -11.61 -3.14 11.49
CA THR A 53 -12.89 -3.09 12.19
C THR A 53 -13.94 -2.28 11.43
N VAL A 54 -15.21 -2.54 11.75
CA VAL A 54 -16.36 -1.75 11.31
C VAL A 54 -17.14 -1.25 12.52
N PRO A 55 -17.64 -0.01 12.47
CA PRO A 55 -18.48 0.53 13.53
C PRO A 55 -19.84 -0.19 13.54
N ILE A 56 -20.34 -0.47 14.74
CA ILE A 56 -21.69 -0.99 14.98
C ILE A 56 -22.40 -0.15 16.03
N THR A 57 -23.72 -0.12 15.97
CA THR A 57 -24.55 0.53 16.99
C THR A 57 -25.32 -0.55 17.73
N LEU A 58 -25.14 -0.61 19.05
CA LEU A 58 -25.87 -1.54 19.91
C LEU A 58 -27.33 -1.08 20.08
N GLN A 59 -28.20 -1.99 20.53
CA GLN A 59 -29.60 -1.66 20.86
C GLN A 59 -29.72 -0.54 21.91
N SER A 60 -28.71 -0.37 22.76
CA SER A 60 -28.60 0.72 23.72
C SER A 60 -28.19 2.08 23.13
N GLY A 61 -28.01 2.17 21.80
CA GLY A 61 -27.53 3.37 21.11
C GLY A 61 -26.01 3.60 21.20
N LYS A 62 -25.28 2.77 21.96
CA LYS A 62 -23.82 2.88 22.09
C LYS A 62 -23.12 2.42 20.81
N LYS A 63 -22.24 3.26 20.26
CA LYS A 63 -21.35 2.89 19.16
C LYS A 63 -20.19 2.04 19.69
N THR A 64 -19.94 0.89 19.06
CA THR A 64 -18.79 0.03 19.33
C THR A 64 -18.20 -0.43 18.00
N PHE A 65 -17.15 -1.25 18.04
CA PHE A 65 -16.49 -1.77 16.85
C PHE A 65 -16.50 -3.30 16.88
N ARG A 66 -16.65 -3.91 15.72
CA ARG A 66 -16.40 -5.34 15.53
C ARG A 66 -15.35 -5.54 14.45
N VAL A 67 -14.67 -6.68 14.48
CA VAL A 67 -13.72 -7.07 13.43
C VAL A 67 -14.48 -7.29 12.11
N LYS A 68 -13.84 -6.90 11.00
CA LYS A 68 -14.32 -7.18 9.64
C LYS A 68 -14.32 -8.68 9.40
N LYS A 69 -15.39 -9.20 8.79
CA LYS A 69 -15.40 -10.57 8.27
C LYS A 69 -14.50 -10.66 7.04
N PRO A 70 -14.00 -11.85 6.66
CA PRO A 70 -13.15 -12.01 5.49
C PRO A 70 -13.75 -11.42 4.20
N GLU A 71 -15.07 -11.47 4.05
CA GLU A 71 -15.80 -10.95 2.89
C GLU A 71 -15.91 -9.41 2.89
N GLU A 72 -15.67 -8.78 4.04
CA GLU A 72 -15.71 -7.31 4.22
C GLU A 72 -14.32 -6.67 4.10
N ILE A 73 -13.26 -7.48 4.01
CA ILE A 73 -11.88 -7.00 3.86
C ILE A 73 -11.67 -6.61 2.40
N SER A 74 -11.53 -5.32 2.15
CA SER A 74 -11.21 -4.81 0.81
C SER A 74 -9.71 -4.85 0.54
N ASP A 75 -9.33 -4.85 -0.75
CA ASP A 75 -7.92 -4.73 -1.14
C ASP A 75 -7.29 -3.46 -0.58
N ASP A 76 -8.02 -2.34 -0.53
CA ASP A 76 -7.51 -1.08 0.01
C ASP A 76 -7.27 -1.10 1.52
N ASP A 77 -7.99 -1.94 2.28
CA ASP A 77 -7.71 -2.20 3.69
C ASP A 77 -6.35 -2.91 3.83
N LEU A 78 -6.15 -3.98 3.07
CA LEU A 78 -4.93 -4.78 3.10
C LEU A 78 -3.71 -4.01 2.59
N LEU A 79 -3.87 -3.23 1.52
CA LEU A 79 -2.83 -2.31 1.07
C LEU A 79 -2.52 -1.23 2.12
N GLY A 80 -3.49 -0.86 2.96
CA GLY A 80 -3.26 0.01 4.11
C GLY A 80 -2.40 -0.65 5.18
N VAL A 81 -2.71 -1.90 5.53
CA VAL A 81 -1.93 -2.72 6.47
C VAL A 81 -0.49 -2.89 5.98
N ILE A 82 -0.30 -3.35 4.74
CA ILE A 82 1.03 -3.58 4.16
C ILE A 82 1.84 -2.29 4.12
N ARG A 83 1.24 -1.15 3.75
CA ARG A 83 1.91 0.17 3.80
C ARG A 83 2.31 0.57 5.22
N GLY A 84 1.47 0.29 6.21
CA GLY A 84 1.80 0.53 7.62
C GLY A 84 3.02 -0.28 8.07
N LEU A 85 3.09 -1.56 7.68
CA LEU A 85 4.22 -2.43 7.96
C LEU A 85 5.50 -1.97 7.24
N VAL A 86 5.40 -1.59 5.95
CA VAL A 86 6.52 -1.03 5.19
C VAL A 86 7.08 0.22 5.87
N LYS A 87 6.21 1.13 6.32
CA LYS A 87 6.62 2.34 7.05
C LYS A 87 7.36 1.99 8.34
N SER A 88 6.81 1.07 9.14
CA SER A 88 7.43 0.62 10.38
C SER A 88 8.80 0.00 10.14
N GLU A 89 8.93 -0.85 9.11
CA GLU A 89 10.20 -1.50 8.77
C GLU A 89 11.24 -0.47 8.29
N LYS A 90 10.85 0.50 7.45
CA LYS A 90 11.75 1.59 7.04
C LYS A 90 12.28 2.38 8.22
N THR A 91 11.44 2.72 9.20
CA THR A 91 11.90 3.36 10.45
C THR A 91 12.92 2.51 11.21
N VAL A 92 12.70 1.19 11.32
CA VAL A 92 13.66 0.28 11.97
C VAL A 92 14.97 0.21 11.21
N LEU A 93 14.91 0.12 9.87
CA LEU A 93 16.10 0.06 9.01
C LEU A 93 16.93 1.33 9.07
N GLU A 94 16.30 2.51 9.10
CA GLU A 94 16.98 3.79 9.31
C GLU A 94 17.76 3.81 10.64
N LEU A 95 17.14 3.35 11.74
CA LEU A 95 17.80 3.24 13.05
C LEU A 95 18.98 2.26 13.02
N GLN A 96 18.87 1.19 12.22
CA GLN A 96 19.92 0.20 12.01
C GLN A 96 20.95 0.61 10.95
N LYS A 97 20.78 1.77 10.29
CA LYS A 97 21.57 2.22 9.15
C LYS A 97 21.65 1.18 8.01
N LYS A 98 20.53 0.50 7.76
CA LYS A 98 20.36 -0.44 6.65
C LYS A 98 19.40 0.15 5.63
N GLU A 99 19.60 -0.19 4.37
CA GLU A 99 18.74 0.32 3.28
C GLU A 99 17.58 -0.63 2.96
N SER A 100 17.72 -1.93 3.25
CA SER A 100 16.73 -2.92 2.87
C SER A 100 16.77 -4.16 3.78
N SER A 101 15.68 -4.92 3.77
CA SER A 101 15.55 -6.24 4.39
C SER A 101 14.73 -7.18 3.50
N PRO A 102 14.92 -8.50 3.61
CA PRO A 102 14.06 -9.47 2.92
C PRO A 102 12.57 -9.26 3.25
N TYR A 103 12.25 -8.89 4.49
CA TYR A 103 10.89 -8.58 4.92
C TYR A 103 10.32 -7.38 4.16
N LEU A 104 11.08 -6.28 4.03
CA LEU A 104 10.67 -5.11 3.26
C LEU A 104 10.40 -5.45 1.79
N GLN A 105 11.29 -6.21 1.15
CA GLN A 105 11.16 -6.60 -0.25
C GLN A 105 9.91 -7.44 -0.50
N VAL A 106 9.60 -8.38 0.41
CA VAL A 106 8.39 -9.17 0.31
C VAL A 106 7.15 -8.28 0.44
N LEU A 107 7.09 -7.37 1.42
CA LEU A 107 5.94 -6.46 1.56
C LEU A 107 5.72 -5.59 0.32
N GLU A 108 6.80 -5.02 -0.24
CA GLU A 108 6.73 -4.17 -1.44
C GLU A 108 6.24 -4.95 -2.67
N SER A 109 6.49 -6.25 -2.77
CA SER A 109 5.97 -7.09 -3.87
C SER A 109 4.45 -7.26 -3.89
N TYR A 110 3.75 -6.95 -2.79
CA TYR A 110 2.28 -6.97 -2.70
C TYR A 110 1.65 -5.57 -2.80
N LEU A 111 2.46 -4.53 -2.97
CA LEU A 111 1.98 -3.19 -3.23
C LEU A 111 1.98 -2.93 -4.75
N PRO A 112 0.95 -2.26 -5.30
CA PRO A 112 1.04 -1.72 -6.63
C PRO A 112 2.25 -0.79 -6.71
N LYS A 113 2.91 -0.75 -7.88
CA LYS A 113 4.03 0.16 -8.11
C LYS A 113 3.62 1.57 -7.68
N MET A 114 4.40 2.15 -6.78
CA MET A 114 4.21 3.54 -6.39
C MET A 114 4.59 4.43 -7.55
N ALA A 115 3.83 5.51 -7.73
CA ALA A 115 4.18 6.54 -8.69
C ALA A 115 5.53 7.14 -8.28
N GLY A 116 6.50 7.01 -9.18
CA GLY A 116 7.82 7.58 -8.97
C GLY A 116 7.78 9.10 -8.98
N ARG A 117 8.86 9.73 -8.51
CA ARG A 117 9.00 11.19 -8.53
C ARG A 117 8.78 11.77 -9.92
N ASP A 118 9.38 11.17 -10.95
CA ASP A 118 9.28 11.64 -12.33
C ASP A 118 7.89 11.44 -12.93
N GLU A 119 7.21 10.34 -12.58
CA GLU A 119 5.85 10.05 -13.02
C GLU A 119 4.85 11.05 -12.43
N VAL A 120 4.99 11.35 -11.13
CA VAL A 120 4.18 12.38 -10.48
C VAL A 120 4.46 13.76 -11.09
N LEU A 121 5.73 14.09 -11.34
CA LEU A 121 6.11 15.37 -11.94
C LEU A 121 5.57 15.54 -13.36
N ALA A 122 5.68 14.50 -14.20
CA ALA A 122 5.12 14.51 -15.56
C ALA A 122 3.60 14.72 -15.52
N TRP A 123 2.89 13.98 -14.68
CA TRP A 123 1.45 14.14 -14.53
C TRP A 123 1.06 15.56 -14.07
N ILE A 124 1.81 16.13 -13.11
CA ILE A 124 1.59 17.50 -12.65
C ILE A 124 1.71 18.49 -13.81
N ASN A 125 2.78 18.41 -14.60
CA ASN A 125 3.00 19.33 -15.73
C ASN A 125 1.92 19.21 -16.81
N ASP A 126 1.38 18.00 -17.01
CA ASP A 126 0.38 17.75 -18.05
C ASP A 126 -1.06 18.07 -17.61
N ASN A 127 -1.34 18.06 -16.30
CA ASN A 127 -2.72 18.08 -15.77
C ASN A 127 -3.01 19.23 -14.79
N ILE A 128 -2.00 19.94 -14.29
CA ILE A 128 -2.16 21.02 -13.32
C ILE A 128 -1.71 22.34 -13.93
N ASP A 129 -2.67 23.24 -14.13
CA ASP A 129 -2.35 24.63 -14.39
C ASP A 129 -2.17 25.39 -13.07
N PHE A 130 -0.91 25.69 -12.74
CA PHE A 130 -0.58 26.41 -11.50
C PHE A 130 -1.08 27.86 -11.48
N SER A 131 -1.46 28.44 -12.63
CA SER A 131 -2.01 29.80 -12.68
C SER A 131 -3.40 29.90 -12.05
N GLU A 132 -4.14 28.79 -11.97
CA GLU A 132 -5.45 28.72 -11.30
C GLU A 132 -5.35 28.68 -9.76
N TYR A 133 -4.14 28.49 -9.22
CA TYR A 133 -3.90 28.34 -7.80
C TYR A 133 -3.14 29.52 -7.22
N LYS A 134 -3.48 29.90 -5.98
CA LYS A 134 -2.73 30.93 -5.23
C LYS A 134 -1.37 30.43 -4.74
N SER A 135 -1.18 29.11 -4.71
CA SER A 135 0.07 28.45 -4.33
C SER A 135 0.08 27.04 -4.92
N PRO A 136 1.25 26.53 -5.38
CA PRO A 136 1.39 25.15 -5.82
C PRO A 136 0.94 24.10 -4.80
N MET A 137 0.99 24.42 -3.50
CA MET A 137 0.48 23.56 -2.43
C MET A 137 -1.02 23.24 -2.56
N GLN A 138 -1.81 24.07 -3.23
CA GLN A 138 -3.25 23.84 -3.42
C GLN A 138 -3.53 22.70 -4.42
N ALA A 139 -2.60 22.40 -5.32
CA ALA A 139 -2.71 21.28 -6.25
C ALA A 139 -2.59 19.91 -5.56
N MET A 140 -2.14 19.86 -4.30
CA MET A 140 -1.98 18.64 -3.51
C MET A 140 -3.24 17.77 -3.53
N ALA A 141 -4.42 18.36 -3.34
CA ALA A 141 -5.67 17.61 -3.32
C ALA A 141 -5.96 16.94 -4.67
N SER A 142 -5.69 17.64 -5.78
CA SER A 142 -5.89 17.12 -7.15
C SER A 142 -4.93 15.98 -7.47
N ILE A 143 -3.66 16.13 -7.10
CA ILE A 143 -2.61 15.11 -7.29
C ILE A 143 -2.92 13.88 -6.44
N MET A 144 -3.25 14.07 -5.15
CA MET A 144 -3.64 12.97 -4.26
C MET A 144 -4.98 12.35 -4.66
N LYS A 145 -5.86 13.05 -5.37
CA LYS A 145 -7.08 12.46 -5.93
C LYS A 145 -6.77 11.52 -7.11
N HIS A 146 -5.79 11.86 -7.94
CA HIS A 146 -5.36 11.01 -9.07
C HIS A 146 -4.56 9.81 -8.59
N PHE A 147 -3.47 10.04 -7.85
CA PHE A 147 -2.58 8.98 -7.39
C PHE A 147 -3.10 8.25 -6.15
N GLY A 148 -3.97 8.87 -5.36
CA GLY A 148 -4.51 8.27 -4.14
C GLY A 148 -3.40 7.86 -3.18
N LYS A 149 -3.41 6.58 -2.79
CA LYS A 149 -2.38 6.00 -1.94
C LYS A 149 -1.13 5.53 -2.72
N LEU A 150 -1.12 5.66 -4.05
CA LEU A 150 -0.02 5.23 -4.93
C LEU A 150 1.12 6.24 -5.01
N ALA A 151 0.96 7.46 -4.47
CA ALA A 151 2.05 8.42 -4.33
C ALA A 151 2.35 8.66 -2.84
N ASP A 152 3.63 8.92 -2.53
CA ASP A 152 4.06 9.35 -1.20
C ASP A 152 3.74 10.85 -1.02
N GLY A 153 2.88 11.18 -0.06
CA GLY A 153 2.46 12.57 0.16
C GLY A 153 3.61 13.51 0.59
N ASN A 154 4.65 13.02 1.27
CA ASN A 154 5.81 13.84 1.58
C ASN A 154 6.65 14.11 0.33
N MET A 155 6.80 13.12 -0.55
CA MET A 155 7.44 13.29 -1.85
C MET A 155 6.68 14.30 -2.72
N VAL A 156 5.34 14.17 -2.84
CA VAL A 156 4.51 15.13 -3.59
C VAL A 156 4.64 16.54 -3.00
N LYS A 157 4.62 16.66 -1.66
CA LYS A 157 4.84 17.94 -0.99
C LYS A 157 6.20 18.54 -1.33
N GLY A 158 7.26 17.74 -1.32
CA GLY A 158 8.61 18.18 -1.71
C GLY A 158 8.65 18.71 -3.15
N LEU A 159 8.07 17.97 -4.11
CA LEU A 159 7.96 18.40 -5.50
C LEU A 159 7.24 19.76 -5.64
N LEU A 160 6.10 19.91 -4.99
CA LEU A 160 5.33 21.16 -5.03
C LEU A 160 6.07 22.34 -4.36
N GLN A 161 6.88 22.09 -3.33
CA GLN A 161 7.72 23.12 -2.71
C GLN A 161 8.82 23.58 -3.66
N GLU A 162 9.49 22.65 -4.34
CA GLU A 162 10.51 22.98 -5.34
C GLU A 162 9.93 23.78 -6.52
N LEU A 163 8.74 23.41 -6.98
CA LEU A 163 8.02 24.16 -8.03
C LEU A 163 7.59 25.56 -7.59
N SER A 164 7.34 25.76 -6.30
CA SER A 164 7.00 27.08 -5.74
C SER A 164 8.21 28.00 -5.52
N GLN A 165 9.43 27.46 -5.57
CA GLN A 165 10.68 28.22 -5.39
C GLN A 165 11.37 28.55 -6.72
N LYS A 166 10.84 28.05 -7.84
CA LYS A 166 11.20 28.47 -9.19
C LYS A 166 10.37 29.67 -9.63
#